data_AF-A0A528AC26-F1
#
_entry.id   AF-A0A528AC26-F1
#
_cell.length_a   1.000
_cell.length_b   1.000
_cell.length_c   1.000
_cell.angle_alpha   90.00
_cell.angle_beta   90.00
_cell.angle_gamma   90.00
#
_symmetry.space_group_name_H-M   'P 1'
#
loop_
_entity.id
_entity.type
_entity.pdbx_description
1 polymer ?
#
loop_
_entity_poly.entity_id
_entity_poly.type
_entity_poly.pdbx_seq_one_letter_code
_entity_poly.pdbx_strand_id
1 'polypeptide(L)' 'MIQKNWQELIKPNKIEFSSKKKTLTTLVAEPLERGFGLTLGNALRRVLLSSLRGAAVTAVQIDG' A
#
# COMPACT_ATOMS: atom_id res chain seq x y z
N MET A 1 -32.40 7.73 24.53
CA MET A 1 -31.06 8.20 24.10
C MET A 1 -30.25 6.99 23.66
N ILE A 2 -29.88 6.89 22.39
CA ILE A 2 -29.09 5.76 21.88
C ILE A 2 -27.61 6.09 22.17
N GLN A 3 -27.00 5.39 23.12
CA GLN A 3 -25.56 5.51 23.34
C GLN A 3 -24.84 4.91 22.13
N LYS A 4 -24.01 5.72 21.45
CA LYS A 4 -23.13 5.24 20.38
C LYS A 4 -22.00 4.41 21.01
N ASN A 5 -22.20 3.10 21.11
CA ASN A 5 -21.19 2.11 21.50
C ASN A 5 -20.17 1.87 20.36
N TRP A 6 -19.57 2.93 19.81
CA TRP A 6 -18.54 2.79 18.78
C TRP A 6 -17.18 3.03 19.41
N GLN A 7 -16.36 1.98 19.51
CA GLN A 7 -14.93 2.13 19.79
C GLN A 7 -14.24 2.72 18.56
N GLU A 8 -13.42 3.74 18.77
CA GLU A 8 -12.61 4.30 17.70
C GLU A 8 -11.61 3.26 17.20
N LEU A 9 -11.48 3.13 15.87
CA LEU A 9 -10.52 2.24 15.25
C LEU A 9 -9.09 2.64 15.65
N ILE A 10 -8.26 1.67 16.03
CA ILE A 10 -6.82 1.90 16.17
C ILE A 10 -6.25 2.31 14.80
N LYS A 11 -5.82 3.57 14.70
CA LYS A 11 -5.10 4.09 13.55
C LYS A 11 -3.62 3.73 13.71
N PRO A 12 -2.94 3.25 12.64
CA PRO A 12 -1.51 3.03 12.68
C PRO A 12 -0.80 4.37 12.86
N ASN A 13 -0.04 4.50 13.95
CA ASN A 13 0.69 5.72 14.28
C ASN A 13 2.15 5.67 13.84
N LYS A 14 2.62 4.48 13.43
CA LYS A 14 4.01 4.24 13.05
C LYS A 14 4.07 3.60 11.67
N ILE A 15 4.82 4.24 10.77
CA ILE A 15 5.11 3.73 9.43
C ILE A 15 6.62 3.78 9.24
N GLU A 16 7.23 2.61 9.08
CA GLU A 16 8.67 2.47 8.85
C GLU A 16 8.95 1.98 7.44
N PHE A 17 10.02 2.52 6.84
CA PHE A 17 10.51 2.12 5.53
C PHE A 17 11.93 1.56 5.67
N SER A 18 12.10 0.29 5.30
CA SER A 18 13.41 -0.35 5.20
C SER A 18 13.74 -0.55 3.73
N SER A 19 14.53 0.38 3.16
CA SER A 19 15.03 0.27 1.79
C SER A 19 16.22 -0.67 1.76
N LYS A 20 16.10 -1.79 1.05
CA LYS A 20 17.19 -2.78 0.89
C LYS A 20 17.96 -2.55 -0.42
N LYS A 21 17.27 -2.11 -1.48
CA LYS A 21 17.83 -1.86 -2.82
C LYS A 21 17.06 -0.74 -3.50
N LYS A 22 17.61 -0.18 -4.58
CA LYS A 22 16.94 0.86 -5.39
C LYS A 22 15.54 0.46 -5.89
N THR A 23 15.31 -0.85 -6.11
CA THR A 23 14.04 -1.39 -6.62
C THR A 23 13.26 -2.23 -5.59
N LEU A 24 13.73 -2.31 -4.33
CA LEU A 24 13.09 -3.13 -3.30
C LEU A 24 13.10 -2.44 -1.94
N THR A 25 11.90 -2.23 -1.41
CA THR A 25 11.64 -1.61 -0.10
C THR A 25 10.62 -2.44 0.67
N THR A 26 10.82 -2.56 1.97
CA THR A 26 9.85 -3.12 2.92
C THR A 26 9.21 -1.98 3.70
N LEU A 27 7.88 -1.96 3.76
CA LEU A 27 7.08 -1.01 4.55
C LEU A 27 6.42 -1.76 5.71
N VAL A 28 6.55 -1.24 6.93
CA VAL A 28 5.92 -1.79 8.14
C VAL A 28 4.99 -0.74 8.73
N ALA A 29 3.71 -1.07 8.89
CA ALA A 29 2.70 -0.20 9.49
C ALA A 29 2.08 -0.88 10.72
N GLU A 30 2.19 -0.23 11.88
CA GLU A 30 1.74 -0.76 13.17
C GLU A 30 1.34 0.39 14.14
N PRO A 31 0.50 0.11 15.15
CA PRO A 31 -0.35 -1.07 15.31
C PRO A 31 -1.57 -1.02 14.39
N LEU A 32 -2.10 -2.20 14.03
CA LEU A 32 -3.35 -2.34 13.29
C LEU A 32 -4.32 -3.20 14.07
N GLU A 33 -5.61 -2.87 13.97
CA GLU A 33 -6.69 -3.73 14.46
C GLU A 33 -6.59 -5.14 13.85
N ARG A 34 -7.03 -6.14 14.61
CA ARG A 34 -7.06 -7.52 14.13
C ARG A 34 -7.86 -7.59 12.82
N GLY A 35 -7.26 -8.17 11.79
CA GLY A 35 -7.85 -8.31 10.45
C GLY A 35 -7.64 -7.11 9.52
N PHE A 36 -7.36 -5.91 10.03
CA PHE A 36 -7.11 -4.74 9.18
C PHE A 36 -5.82 -4.86 8.36
N GLY A 37 -4.83 -5.62 8.85
CA GLY A 37 -3.63 -5.94 8.08
C GLY A 37 -3.94 -6.62 6.74
N LEU A 38 -4.90 -7.55 6.71
CA LEU A 38 -5.32 -8.23 5.48
C LEU A 38 -6.11 -7.27 4.58
N THR A 39 -7.03 -6.49 5.13
CA THR A 39 -7.85 -5.52 4.39
C THR A 39 -6.98 -4.48 3.69
N LEU A 40 -6.10 -3.82 4.44
CA LEU A 40 -5.18 -2.81 3.91
C LEU A 40 -4.13 -3.43 2.98
N GLY A 41 -3.54 -4.56 3.37
CA GLY A 41 -2.52 -5.25 2.57
C GLY A 41 -3.04 -5.69 1.21
N ASN A 42 -4.24 -6.28 1.16
CA ASN A 42 -4.86 -6.67 -0.12
C ASN A 42 -5.23 -5.47 -0.99
N ALA A 43 -5.77 -4.40 -0.38
CA ALA A 43 -6.09 -3.19 -1.10
C ALA A 43 -4.83 -2.55 -1.72
N LEU A 44 -3.78 -2.36 -0.91
CA LEU A 44 -2.51 -1.80 -1.37
C LEU A 44 -1.87 -2.68 -2.45
N ARG A 45 -1.84 -4.00 -2.27
CA ARG A 45 -1.32 -4.94 -3.28
C ARG A 45 -2.04 -4.76 -4.63
N ARG A 46 -3.37 -4.66 -4.63
CA ARG A 46 -4.14 -4.46 -5.86
C ARG A 46 -3.81 -3.14 -6.54
N VAL A 47 -3.79 -2.04 -5.79
CA VAL A 47 -3.48 -0.71 -6.32
C VAL A 47 -2.06 -0.66 -6.88
N LEU A 48 -1.08 -1.19 -6.14
CA LEU A 48 0.32 -1.21 -6.56
C LEU A 48 0.53 -2.04 -7.83
N LEU A 49 -0.17 -3.16 -7.99
CA LEU A 49 -0.01 -4.02 -9.17
C LEU A 49 -0.79 -3.56 -10.41
N SER A 50 -1.83 -2.74 -10.26
CA SER A 50 -2.76 -2.45 -11.37
C SER A 50 -2.97 -0.97 -11.68
N SER A 51 -2.64 -0.07 -10.76
CA SER A 51 -3.02 1.35 -10.87
C SER A 51 -1.83 2.31 -10.75
N LEU A 52 -0.60 1.79 -10.63
CA LEU A 52 0.58 2.63 -10.66
C LEU A 52 0.84 3.14 -12.09
N ARG A 53 0.99 4.45 -12.20
CA ARG A 53 1.47 5.09 -13.43
C ARG A 53 2.95 4.76 -13.61
N GLY A 54 3.31 4.35 -14.81
CA GLY A 54 4.69 4.14 -15.23
C GLY A 54 4.91 4.69 -16.63
N ALA A 55 6.15 4.65 -17.08
CA ALA A 55 6.52 4.89 -18.47
C ALA A 55 6.94 3.56 -19.10
N ALA A 56 6.54 3.34 -20.34
CA ALA A 56 6.94 2.18 -21.13
C ALA A 56 7.22 2.62 -22.56
N VAL A 57 8.16 1.94 -23.23
CA VAL A 57 8.38 2.11 -24.66
C VAL A 57 7.18 1.53 -25.39
N THR A 58 6.50 2.35 -26.19
CA THR A 58 5.29 1.95 -26.92
C THR A 58 5.57 1.54 -28.37
N ALA A 59 6.59 2.13 -28.98
CA ALA A 59 6.99 1.83 -30.35
C ALA A 59 8.47 2.18 -30.54
N VAL A 60 9.08 1.53 -31.52
CA VAL A 60 10.43 1.84 -32.02
C VAL A 60 10.35 1.81 -33.54
N GLN A 61 10.90 2.84 -34.19
CA GLN A 61 11.13 2.88 -35.64
C GLN A 61 12.63 2.69 -35.87
N ILE A 62 13.00 1.78 -36.78
CA ILE A 62 14.39 1.52 -37.17
C ILE A 62 14.48 1.78 -38.66
N ASP A 63 15.37 2.69 -39.05
CA ASP A 63 15.60 3.02 -40.46
C ASP A 63 16.55 2.01 -41.11
N GLY A 64 16.25 1.65 -42.36
CA GLY A 64 17.00 0.76 -43.23
C GLY A 64 16.47 0.82 -44.66
#